data_AF-G2KU98-F1
#
_entry.id   AF-G2KU98-F1
#
_cell.length_a   1.000
_cell.length_b   1.000
_cell.length_c   1.000
_cell.angle_alpha   90.00
_cell.angle_beta   90.00
_cell.angle_gamma   90.00
#
_symmetry.space_group_name_H-M   'P 1'
#
loop_
_entity.id
_entity.type
_entity.pdbx_description
1 polymer ?
#
loop_
_entity_poly.entity_id
_entity_poly.type
_entity_poly.pdbx_seq_one_letter_code
_entity_poly.pdbx_strand_id
1 'polypeptide(L)'
;MLAITKQFLRDNGYHYKKGYIRPLMTPDNVYVFRFGKDELNNRIIIRYGHGWMGRQKIKEIDLRLHKQKHPRIFKTELSLMKYLKFHLEYHEEKVERLGLDK
;
A
#
# COMPACT_ATOMS: atom_id res chain seq x y z
N MET A 1 -2.39 -11.95 2.28
CA MET A 1 -1.80 -10.96 1.36
C MET A 1 -1.21 -9.80 2.18
N LEU A 2 0.03 -9.39 1.87
CA LEU A 2 0.79 -8.34 2.56
C LEU A 2 1.00 -8.54 4.07
N ALA A 3 1.48 -9.71 4.50
CA ALA A 3 1.65 -9.99 5.92
C ALA A 3 2.81 -9.18 6.55
N ILE A 4 3.95 -9.13 5.86
CA ILE A 4 5.16 -8.42 6.28
C ILE A 4 4.89 -6.92 6.31
N THR A 5 4.23 -6.38 5.27
CA THR A 5 3.89 -4.95 5.23
C THR A 5 2.94 -4.53 6.35
N LYS A 6 1.94 -5.36 6.67
CA LYS A 6 1.03 -5.07 7.78
C LYS A 6 1.73 -5.09 9.13
N GLN A 7 2.69 -5.99 9.31
CA GLN A 7 3.47 -6.05 10.53
C GLN A 7 4.35 -4.81 10.66
N PHE A 8 5.14 -4.49 9.63
CA PHE A 8 5.99 -3.30 9.60
C PHE A 8 5.22 -2.02 9.92
N LEU A 9 4.05 -1.83 9.31
CA LEU A 9 3.23 -0.63 9.56
C LEU A 9 2.80 -0.54 11.03
N ARG A 10 2.34 -1.64 11.63
CA ARG A 10 1.97 -1.64 13.05
C ARG A 10 3.16 -1.37 13.96
N ASP A 11 4.31 -1.98 13.66
CA ASP A 11 5.54 -1.81 14.45
C ASP A 11 6.05 -0.36 14.43
N ASN A 12 5.68 0.41 13.40
CA ASN A 12 6.06 1.82 13.23
C ASN A 12 4.90 2.79 13.56
N GLY A 13 3.88 2.34 14.28
CA GLY A 13 2.79 3.19 14.76
C GLY A 13 1.72 3.55 13.72
N TYR A 14 1.74 2.95 12.53
CA TYR A 14 0.70 3.19 11.53
C TYR A 14 -0.53 2.36 11.80
N HIS A 15 -1.68 3.03 11.74
CA HIS A 15 -2.98 2.38 11.65
C HIS A 15 -3.31 2.05 10.21
N TYR A 16 -4.20 1.07 10.02
CA TYR A 16 -4.66 0.72 8.69
C TYR A 16 -6.11 0.25 8.67
N LYS A 17 -6.75 0.44 7.52
CA LYS A 17 -8.09 -0.07 7.23
C LYS A 17 -8.10 -0.83 5.91
N LYS A 18 -8.76 -1.99 5.95
CA LYS A 18 -8.92 -2.89 4.80
C LYS A 18 -10.20 -2.53 4.05
N GLY A 19 -10.12 -2.47 2.73
CA GLY A 19 -11.24 -2.34 1.82
C GLY A 19 -11.11 -3.37 0.69
N TYR A 20 -12.25 -3.85 0.21
CA TYR A 20 -12.28 -4.85 -0.84
C TYR A 20 -13.24 -4.40 -1.94
N ILE A 21 -12.80 -4.54 -3.19
CA ILE A 21 -13.56 -4.15 -4.37
C ILE A 21 -13.53 -5.34 -5.33
N ARG A 22 -14.72 -5.78 -5.75
CA ARG A 22 -14.92 -6.68 -6.89
C ARG A 22 -15.35 -5.85 -8.09
N PRO A 23 -14.44 -5.48 -9.01
CA PRO A 23 -14.85 -4.77 -10.21
C PRO A 23 -15.73 -5.69 -11.07
N LEU A 24 -16.80 -5.15 -11.63
CA LEU A 24 -17.72 -5.93 -12.48
C LEU A 24 -17.08 -6.35 -13.81
N MET A 25 -16.18 -5.51 -14.34
CA MET A 25 -15.67 -5.62 -15.72
C MET A 25 -14.26 -6.23 -15.81
N THR A 26 -13.60 -6.56 -14.70
CA THR A 26 -12.24 -7.12 -14.73
C THR A 26 -12.16 -8.40 -13.91
N PRO A 27 -11.44 -9.44 -14.39
CA PRO A 27 -11.30 -10.69 -13.66
C PRO A 27 -10.47 -10.53 -12.37
N ASP A 28 -9.71 -9.44 -12.27
CA ASP A 28 -8.87 -9.16 -11.11
C ASP A 28 -9.68 -8.55 -9.97
N ASN A 29 -9.47 -9.10 -8.79
CA ASN A 29 -9.96 -8.56 -7.54
C ASN A 29 -9.03 -7.46 -7.06
N VAL A 30 -9.60 -6.46 -6.40
CA VAL A 30 -8.84 -5.33 -5.87
C VAL A 30 -8.98 -5.28 -4.36
N TYR A 31 -7.84 -5.35 -3.69
CA TYR A 31 -7.74 -5.11 -2.26
C TYR A 31 -7.12 -3.75 -2.04
N VAL A 32 -7.83 -2.88 -1.31
CA VAL A 32 -7.35 -1.55 -0.96
C VAL A 32 -7.01 -1.51 0.50
N PHE A 33 -5.82 -1.04 0.80
CA PHE A 33 -5.30 -0.93 2.15
C PHE A 33 -4.96 0.54 2.39
N ARG A 34 -5.77 1.23 3.20
CA ARG A 34 -5.51 2.63 3.59
C ARG A 34 -4.71 2.64 4.89
N PHE A 35 -3.74 3.52 5.03
CA PHE A 35 -2.87 3.59 6.21
C PHE A 35 -2.34 5.00 6.50
N GLY A 36 -1.93 5.22 7.74
CA GLY A 36 -1.35 6.45 8.25
C GLY A 36 -1.25 6.43 9.78
N LYS A 37 -0.53 7.38 10.38
CA LYS A 37 -0.40 7.52 11.83
C LYS A 37 -1.67 8.16 12.41
N ASP A 38 -1.96 9.40 12.03
CA ASP A 38 -3.18 10.10 12.46
C ASP A 38 -4.33 9.91 11.46
N GLU A 39 -4.07 10.20 10.18
CA GLU A 39 -5.07 10.07 9.10
C GLU A 39 -4.70 8.98 8.08
N LEU A 40 -5.68 8.21 7.62
CA LEU A 40 -5.47 7.09 6.68
C LEU A 40 -5.37 7.54 5.20
N ASN A 41 -4.50 8.51 4.95
CA ASN A 41 -4.36 9.20 3.66
C ASN A 41 -3.48 8.46 2.65
N ASN A 42 -2.64 7.53 3.12
CA ASN A 42 -1.84 6.68 2.25
C ASN A 42 -2.64 5.44 1.85
N ARG A 43 -2.33 4.88 0.68
CA ARG A 43 -3.00 3.67 0.19
C ARG A 43 -2.06 2.72 -0.54
N ILE A 44 -2.25 1.43 -0.29
CA ILE A 44 -1.71 0.32 -1.08
C ILE A 44 -2.89 -0.34 -1.78
N ILE A 45 -2.87 -0.38 -3.10
CA ILE A 45 -3.89 -1.01 -3.95
C ILE A 45 -3.28 -2.28 -4.53
N ILE A 46 -3.85 -3.42 -4.22
CA ILE A 46 -3.36 -4.71 -4.68
C ILE A 46 -4.34 -5.28 -5.68
N ARG A 47 -3.85 -5.51 -6.89
CA ARG A 47 -4.57 -6.31 -7.90
C ARG A 47 -4.14 -7.75 -7.75
N TYR A 48 -5.10 -8.64 -7.58
CA TYR A 48 -4.83 -10.06 -7.45
C TYR A 48 -5.87 -10.88 -8.22
N GLY A 49 -5.42 -11.99 -8.77
CA GLY A 49 -6.27 -12.99 -9.40
C GLY A 49 -6.10 -14.34 -8.71
N HIS A 50 -6.61 -15.38 -9.35
CA HIS A 50 -6.35 -16.76 -8.98
C HIS A 50 -5.45 -17.40 -10.03
N GLY A 51 -4.47 -18.18 -9.59
CA GLY A 51 -3.70 -19.05 -10.47
C GLY A 51 -4.51 -20.28 -10.87
N TRP A 52 -3.92 -21.11 -11.74
CA TRP A 52 -4.57 -22.34 -12.23
C TRP A 52 -4.93 -23.34 -11.12
N MET A 53 -4.20 -23.35 -10.00
CA MET A 53 -4.54 -24.13 -8.78
C MET A 53 -5.52 -23.40 -7.84
N GLY A 54 -6.18 -22.33 -8.27
CA GLY A 54 -7.12 -21.56 -7.45
C GLY A 54 -6.46 -20.71 -6.34
N ARG A 55 -5.13 -20.73 -6.19
CA ARG A 55 -4.43 -19.90 -5.20
C ARG A 55 -4.40 -18.43 -5.61
N GLN A 56 -4.64 -17.52 -4.66
CA GLN A 56 -4.52 -16.09 -4.91
C GLN A 56 -3.09 -15.73 -5.33
N LYS A 57 -2.98 -14.99 -6.43
CA LYS A 57 -1.70 -14.49 -6.94
C LYS A 57 -1.77 -12.98 -7.09
N ILE A 58 -0.87 -12.29 -6.40
CA ILE A 58 -0.66 -10.85 -6.59
C ILE A 58 -0.15 -10.64 -8.02
N LYS A 59 -0.79 -9.73 -8.74
CA LYS A 59 -0.34 -9.26 -10.05
C LYS A 59 0.40 -7.94 -9.92
N GLU A 60 -0.13 -7.04 -9.10
CA GLU A 60 0.37 -5.67 -8.96
C GLU A 60 0.08 -5.15 -7.56
N ILE A 61 1.02 -4.36 -7.03
CA ILE A 61 0.86 -3.58 -5.81
C ILE A 61 1.19 -2.11 -6.12
N ASP A 62 0.19 -1.25 -6.11
CA ASP A 62 0.30 0.19 -6.32
C ASP A 62 0.32 0.91 -4.97
N LEU A 63 1.45 1.50 -4.62
CA LEU A 63 1.63 2.35 -3.45
C LEU A 63 1.41 3.81 -3.85
N ARG A 64 0.52 4.47 -3.11
CA ARG A 64 0.25 5.90 -3.24
C ARG A 64 0.37 6.54 -1.87
N LEU A 65 1.45 7.27 -1.67
CA LEU A 65 1.63 8.08 -0.47
C LEU A 65 0.91 9.42 -0.63
N HIS A 66 0.40 9.96 0.47
CA HIS A 66 -0.24 11.27 0.50
C HIS A 66 0.74 12.34 0.00
N LYS A 67 0.30 13.30 -0.82
CA LYS A 67 1.16 14.33 -1.46
C LYS A 67 2.31 13.81 -2.34
N GLN A 68 2.40 12.50 -2.58
CA GLN A 68 3.36 11.94 -3.54
C GLN A 68 2.89 12.20 -4.97
N LYS A 69 3.76 12.82 -5.79
CA LYS A 69 3.45 13.18 -7.17
C LYS A 69 3.23 11.98 -8.09
N HIS A 70 4.05 10.93 -7.91
CA HIS A 70 4.01 9.74 -8.76
C HIS A 70 3.87 8.47 -7.91
N PRO A 71 2.81 7.67 -8.13
CA PRO A 71 2.65 6.41 -7.43
C PRO A 71 3.78 5.43 -7.79
N ARG A 72 4.02 4.46 -6.92
CA ARG A 72 5.04 3.42 -7.12
C ARG A 72 4.39 2.05 -7.25
N ILE A 73 4.72 1.35 -8.33
CA ILE A 73 4.15 0.05 -8.65
C ILE A 73 5.18 -1.04 -8.38
N PHE A 74 4.75 -2.11 -7.71
CA PHE A 74 5.57 -3.24 -7.31
C PHE A 74 4.93 -4.56 -7.76
N LYS A 75 5.76 -5.55 -8.09
CA LYS A 75 5.31 -6.91 -8.43
C LYS A 75 5.23 -7.84 -7.21
N THR A 76 5.97 -7.55 -6.14
CA THR A 76 6.08 -8.41 -4.96
C THR A 76 6.01 -7.60 -3.67
N GLU A 77 5.59 -8.24 -2.58
CA GLU A 77 5.60 -7.64 -1.25
C GLU A 77 7.01 -7.26 -0.81
N LEU A 78 8.02 -8.05 -1.16
CA LEU A 78 9.40 -7.79 -0.78
C LEU A 78 9.94 -6.49 -1.40
N SER A 79 9.63 -6.20 -2.67
CA SER A 79 10.09 -4.97 -3.31
C SER A 79 9.35 -3.73 -2.78
N LEU A 80 8.04 -3.86 -2.49
CA LEU A 80 7.31 -2.85 -1.75
C LEU A 80 7.95 -2.58 -0.39
N MET A 81 8.28 -3.65 0.36
CA MET A 81 8.87 -3.53 1.69
C MET A 81 10.24 -2.87 1.68
N LYS A 82 11.08 -3.22 0.70
CA LYS A 82 12.37 -2.54 0.51
C LYS A 82 12.15 -1.04 0.30
N TYR A 83 11.19 -0.65 -0.54
CA TYR A 83 10.89 0.76 -0.76
C TYR A 83 10.38 1.46 0.51
N LEU A 84 9.40 0.89 1.20
CA LEU A 84 8.81 1.49 2.41
C LEU A 84 9.85 1.72 3.50
N LYS A 85 10.74 0.76 3.75
CA LYS A 85 11.79 0.90 4.78
C LYS A 85 12.73 2.08 4.54
N PHE A 86 13.03 2.41 3.28
CA PHE A 86 13.94 3.51 2.97
C PHE A 86 13.25 4.86 2.77
N HIS A 87 12.00 4.86 2.31
CA HIS A 87 11.37 6.08 1.82
C HIS A 87 10.22 6.58 2.68
N LEU A 88 9.64 5.76 3.56
CA LEU A 88 8.44 6.16 4.29
C LEU A 88 8.75 7.27 5.30
N GLU A 89 9.76 7.09 6.14
CA GLU A 89 10.21 8.08 7.13
C GLU A 89 10.66 9.39 6.46
N TYR A 90 11.54 9.30 5.47
CA TYR A 90 11.98 10.47 4.69
C TYR A 90 10.82 11.21 4.03
N HIS A 91 9.80 10.49 3.56
CA HIS A 91 8.64 11.10 2.95
C HIS A 91 7.79 11.86 3.99
N GLU A 92 7.60 11.32 5.18
CA GLU A 92 6.89 12.01 6.27
C GLU A 92 7.61 13.28 6.69
N GLU A 93 8.91 13.21 6.98
CA GLU A 93 9.71 14.39 7.31
C GLU A 93 9.63 15.47 6.23
N LYS A 94 9.55 15.07 4.96
CA LYS A 94 9.39 15.99 3.84
C LYS A 94 8.01 16.65 3.84
N VAL A 95 6.95 15.90 4.09
CA VAL A 95 5.58 16.43 4.14
C VAL A 95 5.42 17.41 5.32
N GLU A 96 5.93 17.04 6.49
CA GLU A 96 5.94 17.88 7.69
C GLU A 96 6.74 19.17 7.48
N ARG A 97 7.98 19.07 6.99
CA ARG A 97 8.86 20.22 6.71
C ARG A 97 8.26 21.21 5.72
N LEU A 98 7.52 20.71 4.74
CA LEU A 98 6.85 21.55 3.74
C LEU A 98 5.49 22.08 4.23
N GLY A 99 5.07 21.74 5.46
CA GLY A 99 3.79 22.16 6.03
C GLY A 99 2.57 21.64 5.26
N LEU A 100 2.73 20.51 4.56
CA LEU A 100 1.69 19.94 3.70
C LEU A 100 0.69 19.05 4.45
N ASP A 101 0.89 18.88 5.76
CA ASP A 101 0.09 18.04 6.66
C ASP A 101 -1.07 18.79 7.36
N LYS A 102 -1.34 20.03 6.92
CA LYS A 102 -2.46 20.88 7.39
C LYS A 102 -3.63 20.88 6.41
#